data_AF-N9KW09-F1
#
_entry.id   AF-N9KW09-F1
#
_cell.length_a   1.000
_cell.length_b   1.000
_cell.length_c   1.000
_cell.angle_alpha   90.00
_cell.angle_beta   90.00
_cell.angle_gamma   90.00
#
_symmetry.space_group_name_H-M   'P 1'
#
loop_
_entity.id
_entity.type
_entity.pdbx_description
1 polymer ?
#
loop_
_entity_poly.entity_id
_entity_poly.type
_entity_poly.pdbx_seq_one_letter_code
_entity_poly.pdbx_strand_id
1 'polypeptide(L)'
;MGHLHTDKKVLNRIKRLQGQISAVEQSIHDPEKSCIEVLQQVAAIKGAVNGLMNELIESHLRHHVIGDEVEVNEVELDEFLKLLKRYT
;
A
#
# COMPACT_ATOMS: atom_id res chain seq x y z
N MET A 1 20.37 -8.31 2.39
CA MET A 1 19.96 -7.07 3.09
C MET A 1 18.61 -6.63 2.54
N GLY A 2 17.73 -6.07 3.36
CA GLY A 2 16.41 -5.60 2.88
C GLY A 2 16.54 -4.41 1.93
N HIS A 3 15.90 -4.44 0.76
CA HIS A 3 15.97 -3.37 -0.24
C HIS A 3 15.16 -2.11 0.15
N LEU A 4 14.34 -2.19 1.20
CA LEU A 4 13.42 -1.11 1.62
C LEU A 4 14.10 0.02 2.43
N HIS A 5 15.33 -0.16 2.90
CA HIS A 5 15.97 0.76 3.86
C HIS A 5 16.23 2.18 3.32
N THR A 6 16.15 2.39 2.01
CA THR A 6 16.35 3.70 1.36
C THR A 6 15.14 4.15 0.54
N ASP A 7 14.03 3.41 0.56
CA ASP A 7 12.86 3.73 -0.25
C ASP A 7 12.03 4.87 0.37
N LYS A 8 12.33 6.08 -0.08
CA LYS A 8 11.61 7.30 0.31
C LYS A 8 10.12 7.25 -0.04
N LYS A 9 9.71 6.51 -1.07
CA LYS A 9 8.29 6.43 -1.48
C LYS A 9 7.50 5.62 -0.46
N VAL A 10 8.01 4.45 -0.06
CA VAL A 10 7.43 3.61 0.99
C VAL A 10 7.32 4.39 2.30
N LEU A 11 8.39 5.08 2.71
CA LEU A 11 8.38 5.91 3.92
C LEU A 11 7.34 7.04 3.87
N ASN A 12 7.20 7.72 2.72
CA ASN A 12 6.20 8.78 2.55
C ASN A 12 4.77 8.25 2.64
N ARG A 13 4.50 7.04 2.13
CA ARG A 13 3.18 6.39 2.27
C ARG A 13 2.87 6.04 3.71
N ILE A 14 3.84 5.51 4.46
CA ILE A 14 3.68 5.22 5.89
C ILE A 14 3.35 6.51 6.65
N LYS A 15 4.07 7.61 6.40
CA LYS A 15 3.78 8.92 7.01
C LYS A 15 2.37 9.42 6.70
N ARG A 16 1.90 9.23 5.46
CA ARG A 16 0.52 9.57 5.09
C ARG A 16 -0.51 8.73 5.84
N LEU A 17 -0.29 7.42 5.95
CA LEU A 17 -1.16 6.52 6.72
C LEU A 17 -1.23 6.93 8.19
N GLN A 18 -0.09 7.31 8.80
CA GLN A 18 -0.06 7.84 10.17
C GLN A 18 -0.95 9.08 10.31
N GLY A 19 -0.84 10.04 9.39
CA GLY A 19 -1.70 11.23 9.37
C GLY A 19 -3.18 10.91 9.20
N GLN A 20 -3.53 9.91 8.39
CA GLN A 20 -4.93 9.46 8.23
C GLN A 20 -5.46 8.82 9.51
N ILE A 21 -4.66 8.02 10.22
CA ILE A 21 -5.05 7.42 11.51
C ILE A 21 -5.28 8.53 12.54
N SER A 22 -4.37 9.50 12.65
CA SER A 22 -4.54 10.64 13.56
C SER A 22 -5.78 11.48 13.22
N ALA A 23 -6.13 11.62 11.93
CA ALA A 23 -7.34 12.32 11.52
C ALA A 23 -8.62 11.57 11.94
N VAL A 24 -8.62 10.23 11.89
CA VAL A 24 -9.74 9.41 12.40
C VAL A 24 -9.89 9.57 13.90
N GLU A 25 -8.79 9.52 14.66
CA GLU A 25 -8.79 9.75 16.11
C GLU A 25 -9.43 11.12 16.44
N GLN A 26 -8.99 12.18 15.77
CA GLN A 26 -9.57 13.52 15.93
C GLN A 26 -11.06 13.55 15.58
N SER A 27 -11.46 12.89 14.50
CA SER A 27 -12.85 12.88 14.04
C SER A 27 -13.79 12.13 14.99
N ILE A 28 -13.30 11.12 15.72
CA ILE A 28 -14.09 10.42 16.74
C ILE A 28 -14.36 11.31 17.97
N HIS A 29 -13.45 12.24 18.27
CA HIS A 29 -13.62 13.18 19.37
C HIS A 29 -14.42 14.44 19.00
N ASP A 30 -14.70 14.64 17.72
CA ASP A 30 -15.44 15.80 17.22
C ASP A 30 -16.96 15.51 17.20
N PRO A 31 -17.78 16.18 18.02
CA PRO A 31 -19.22 15.96 18.07
C PRO A 31 -19.96 16.37 16.79
N GLU A 32 -19.36 17.21 15.93
CA GLU A 32 -19.94 17.62 14.65
C GLU A 32 -19.73 16.57 13.55
N LYS A 33 -18.86 15.57 13.78
CA LYS A 33 -18.57 14.52 12.81
C LYS A 33 -19.59 13.38 12.87
N SER A 34 -20.09 13.01 11.71
CA SER A 34 -21.01 11.88 11.57
C SER A 34 -20.26 10.54 11.58
N CYS A 35 -20.93 9.48 12.04
CA CYS A 35 -20.41 8.11 11.94
C CYS A 35 -20.06 7.72 10.49
N ILE A 36 -20.80 8.25 9.50
CA ILE A 36 -20.56 7.98 8.09
C ILE A 36 -19.23 8.59 7.63
N GLU A 37 -18.90 9.82 8.05
CA GLU A 37 -17.61 10.45 7.72
C GLU A 37 -16.44 9.67 8.32
N VAL A 38 -16.55 9.22 9.57
CA VAL A 38 -15.53 8.38 10.21
C VAL A 38 -15.35 7.06 9.44
N LEU A 39 -16.46 6.40 9.06
CA LEU A 39 -16.42 5.19 8.24
C LEU A 39 -15.75 5.41 6.87
N GLN A 40 -16.00 6.56 6.24
CA GLN A 40 -15.33 6.92 4.98
C GLN A 40 -13.83 7.11 5.15
N GLN A 41 -13.38 7.75 6.24
CA GLN A 41 -11.96 7.89 6.54
C GLN A 41 -11.29 6.52 6.77
N VAL A 42 -11.93 5.63 7.53
CA VAL A 42 -11.44 4.26 7.74
C VAL A 42 -11.39 3.47 6.43
N ALA A 43 -12.40 3.61 5.56
CA ALA A 43 -12.38 3.01 4.23
C ALA A 43 -11.22 3.53 3.37
N ALA A 44 -10.91 4.84 3.45
CA ALA A 44 -9.76 5.43 2.77
C ALA A 44 -8.42 4.88 3.30
N ILE A 45 -8.30 4.66 4.61
CA ILE A 45 -7.12 4.00 5.21
C ILE A 45 -6.98 2.57 4.68
N LYS A 46 -8.06 1.79 4.67
CA LYS A 46 -8.06 0.42 4.11
C LYS A 46 -7.52 0.41 2.68
N GLY A 47 -8.00 1.31 1.82
CA GLY A 47 -7.51 1.45 0.46
C GLY A 47 -6.02 1.83 0.38
N ALA A 48 -5.57 2.75 1.24
CA ALA A 48 -4.17 3.17 1.29
C ALA A 48 -3.23 2.06 1.78
N VAL A 49 -3.64 1.24 2.77
CA VAL A 49 -2.90 0.06 3.23
C VAL A 49 -2.78 -0.97 2.13
N ASN A 50 -3.87 -1.28 1.42
CA ASN A 50 -3.84 -2.21 0.28
C ASN A 50 -2.88 -1.72 -0.81
N GLY A 51 -2.89 -0.41 -1.11
CA GLY A 51 -1.95 0.19 -2.06
C GLY A 51 -0.48 0.06 -1.63
N LEU A 52 -0.18 0.26 -0.34
CA LEU A 52 1.17 0.07 0.19
C LEU A 52 1.61 -1.41 0.12
N MET A 53 0.73 -2.34 0.48
CA MET A 53 1.01 -3.77 0.43
C MET A 53 1.39 -4.22 -0.98
N ASN A 54 0.66 -3.77 -2.01
CA ASN A 54 0.96 -4.08 -3.40
C ASN A 54 2.35 -3.58 -3.84
N GLU A 55 2.74 -2.36 -3.43
CA GLU A 55 4.05 -1.78 -3.76
C GLU A 55 5.20 -2.56 -3.08
N LEU A 56 5.01 -2.99 -1.83
CA LEU A 56 6.00 -3.80 -1.12
C LEU A 56 6.16 -5.20 -1.74
N ILE A 57 5.06 -5.83 -2.14
CA ILE A 57 5.09 -7.13 -2.82
C ILE A 57 5.83 -7.01 -4.15
N GLU A 58 5.49 -6.01 -4.97
CA GLU A 58 6.18 -5.78 -6.25
C GLU A 58 7.68 -5.57 -6.04
N SER A 59 8.04 -4.68 -5.11
CA SER A 59 9.44 -4.38 -4.83
C SER A 59 10.21 -5.61 -4.36
N HIS A 60 9.60 -6.44 -3.50
CA HIS A 60 10.19 -7.69 -3.05
C HIS A 60 10.39 -8.69 -4.20
N LEU A 61 9.39 -8.87 -5.06
CA LEU A 61 9.50 -9.78 -6.20
C LEU A 61 10.65 -9.35 -7.12
N ARG A 62 10.71 -8.07 -7.50
CA ARG A 62 11.75 -7.54 -8.41
C ARG A 62 13.16 -7.66 -7.83
N HIS A 63 13.35 -7.43 -6.53
CA HIS A 63 14.70 -7.41 -5.93
C HIS A 63 15.18 -8.76 -5.42
N HIS A 64 14.27 -9.71 -5.16
CA HIS A 64 14.63 -10.97 -4.49
C HIS A 64 14.16 -12.23 -5.20
N VAL A 65 13.13 -12.16 -6.04
CA VAL A 65 12.58 -13.33 -6.73
C VAL A 65 13.03 -13.38 -8.19
N ILE A 66 13.19 -12.22 -8.82
CA ILE A 66 13.49 -12.07 -10.26
C ILE A 66 14.98 -11.72 -10.46
N GLY A 67 15.90 -12.45 -9.84
CA GLY A 67 17.35 -12.13 -9.88
C GLY A 67 17.99 -12.06 -11.29
N ASP A 68 19.25 -11.60 -11.34
CA ASP A 68 19.99 -11.17 -12.55
C ASP A 68 20.24 -12.22 -13.66
N GLU A 69 19.90 -13.50 -13.49
CA GLU A 69 20.11 -14.52 -14.53
C GLU A 69 18.79 -15.15 -15.00
N VAL A 70 18.56 -14.92 -16.30
CA VAL A 70 17.51 -15.42 -17.20
C VAL A 70 16.27 -14.50 -17.28
N GLU A 71 16.21 -13.77 -18.40
CA GLU A 71 15.16 -12.85 -18.86
C GLU A 71 13.78 -13.04 -18.23
N VAL A 72 13.30 -11.96 -17.60
CA VAL A 72 11.95 -11.85 -17.07
C VAL A 72 10.98 -11.78 -18.24
N ASN A 73 10.04 -12.73 -18.27
CA ASN A 73 8.91 -12.64 -19.18
C ASN A 73 7.93 -11.56 -18.68
N GLU A 74 8.18 -10.31 -19.05
CA GLU A 74 7.42 -9.13 -18.62
C GLU A 74 5.93 -9.20 -18.96
N VAL A 75 5.55 -9.93 -20.02
CA VAL A 75 4.14 -10.10 -20.42
C VAL A 75 3.38 -10.98 -19.42
N GLU A 76 4.01 -12.05 -18.95
CA GLU A 76 3.42 -13.01 -18.01
C GLU A 76 3.40 -12.47 -16.58
N LEU A 77 4.43 -11.70 -16.21
CA LEU A 77 4.45 -10.95 -14.96
C LEU A 77 3.28 -9.94 -14.90
N ASP A 78 3.04 -9.19 -15.98
CA ASP A 78 1.95 -8.22 -16.04
C ASP A 78 0.55 -8.88 -15.96
N GLU A 79 0.37 -10.06 -16.54
CA GLU A 79 -0.87 -10.84 -16.39
C GLU A 79 -1.07 -11.36 -14.96
N PHE A 80 -0.01 -11.88 -14.33
CA PHE A 80 -0.08 -12.36 -12.96
C PHE A 80 -0.36 -11.22 -11.96
N LEU A 81 0.26 -10.05 -12.17
CA LEU A 81 0.01 -8.85 -11.38
C LEU A 81 -1.42 -8.32 -11.57
N LYS A 82 -2.00 -8.42 -12.77
CA LYS A 82 -3.43 -8.10 -13.01
C LYS A 82 -4.35 -9.08 -12.27
N LEU A 83 -3.96 -10.34 -12.16
CA LEU A 83 -4.72 -11.39 -11.48
C LEU A 83 -4.72 -11.19 -9.96
N LEU A 84 -3.57 -10.88 -9.35
CA LEU A 84 -3.49 -10.54 -7.92
C LEU A 84 -4.31 -9.29 -7.57
N LYS A 85 -4.29 -8.27 -8.43
CA LYS A 85 -5.11 -7.05 -8.30
C LYS A 85 -6.62 -7.30 -8.44
N ARG A 86 -7.04 -8.42 -9.02
CA ARG A 86 -8.46 -8.78 -9.22
C ARG A 86 -9.08 -9.46 -8.00
N TYR A 87 -8.26 -10.00 -7.09
CA TYR A 87 -8.70 -10.79 -5.93
C TYR A 87 -8.26 -10.20 -4.58
N THR A 88 -7.83 -8.93 -4.56
CA THR A 88 -7.68 -8.09 -3.36
C THR A 88 -8.60 -6.88 -3.45
#